data_AF-F7YFJ3-F1
#
_entry.id   AF-F7YFJ3-F1
#
_cell.length_a   1.000
_cell.length_b   1.000
_cell.length_c   1.000
_cell.angle_alpha   90.00
_cell.angle_beta   90.00
_cell.angle_gamma   90.00
#
_symmetry.space_group_name_H-M   'P 1'
#
loop_
_entity.id
_entity.type
_entity.pdbx_description
1 polymer ?
#
loop_
_entity_poly.entity_id
_entity_poly.type
_entity_poly.pdbx_seq_one_letter_code
_entity_poly.pdbx_strand_id
1 'polypeptide(L)'
;MRADLAILPLLLLSACANPWTKVPEAELPKPIRYAMARPSPFVIGNYCGPGTRTGDLSARPVDRLDAVCRTHDACYIARHNHCDCDGALVASARAIRDDKTAPRKMRNEAELLIATFAIPICKVFPQGFMPPRDPAQLSTLKAGAAG
;
A
#
# COMPACT_ATOMS: atom_id res chain seq x y z
N MET A 1 -24.66 12.35 28.89
CA MET A 1 -25.10 12.77 27.55
C MET A 1 -24.30 14.01 27.16
N ARG A 2 -23.74 14.05 25.93
CA ARG A 2 -23.15 15.22 25.23
C ARG A 2 -21.62 15.39 25.21
N ALA A 3 -20.84 14.31 25.20
CA ALA A 3 -19.46 14.36 24.66
C ALA A 3 -19.37 13.79 23.24
N ASP A 4 -20.30 12.90 22.87
CA ASP A 4 -20.27 12.16 21.60
C ASP A 4 -20.71 12.96 20.36
N LEU A 5 -21.35 14.13 20.55
CA LEU A 5 -21.85 14.96 19.45
C LEU A 5 -20.81 15.93 18.87
N ALA A 6 -19.66 16.12 19.52
CA ALA A 6 -18.62 17.06 19.06
C ALA A 6 -17.54 16.40 18.19
N ILE A 7 -17.49 15.06 18.14
CA ILE A 7 -16.48 14.32 17.34
C ILE A 7 -16.99 14.04 15.92
N LEU A 8 -18.32 13.93 15.75
CA LEU A 8 -18.97 13.71 14.45
C LEU A 8 -18.63 14.75 13.37
N PRO A 9 -18.61 16.08 13.65
CA PRO A 9 -18.24 17.08 12.64
C PRO A 9 -16.74 17.05 12.30
N LEU A 10 -15.89 16.60 13.22
CA LEU A 10 -14.44 16.50 13.00
C LEU A 10 -14.09 15.32 12.06
N LEU A 11 -14.84 14.21 12.15
CA LEU A 11 -14.74 13.06 11.25
C LEU A 11 -15.33 13.35 9.86
N LEU A 12 -16.31 14.23 9.75
CA LEU A 12 -16.92 14.63 8.47
C LEU A 12 -16.00 15.59 7.65
N LEU A 13 -15.18 16.41 8.32
CA LEU A 13 -14.24 17.32 7.64
C LEU A 13 -13.00 16.60 7.07
N SER A 14 -12.55 15.49 7.65
CA SER A 14 -11.39 14.75 7.14
C SER A 14 -11.70 13.95 5.86
N ALA A 15 -12.94 13.48 5.70
CA ALA A 15 -13.38 12.78 4.49
C ALA A 15 -13.44 13.69 3.24
N CYS A 16 -13.63 15.00 3.44
CA CYS A 16 -13.63 15.99 2.35
C CYS A 16 -12.22 16.47 1.94
N ALA A 17 -11.16 16.09 2.67
CA ALA A 17 -9.82 16.60 2.47
C ALA A 17 -8.86 15.62 1.76
N ASN A 18 -9.30 14.43 1.35
CA ASN A 18 -8.48 13.55 0.51
C ASN A 18 -8.80 13.82 -0.99
N PRO A 19 -7.92 14.53 -1.72
CA PRO A 19 -8.18 14.91 -3.11
C PRO A 19 -8.19 13.72 -4.08
N TRP A 20 -7.65 12.56 -3.68
CA TRP A 20 -7.49 11.39 -4.55
C TRP A 20 -8.76 10.53 -4.69
N THR A 21 -9.83 10.88 -3.98
CA THR A 21 -11.08 10.10 -3.91
C THR A 21 -11.97 10.25 -5.14
N LYS A 22 -11.83 11.35 -5.89
CA LYS A 22 -12.72 11.69 -7.01
C LYS A 22 -12.06 11.70 -8.38
N VAL A 23 -10.75 11.46 -8.46
CA VAL A 23 -10.00 11.60 -9.71
C VAL A 23 -9.44 10.24 -10.12
N PRO A 24 -9.95 9.61 -11.20
CA PRO A 24 -9.32 8.43 -11.77
C PRO A 24 -7.91 8.78 -12.26
N GLU A 25 -7.00 7.79 -12.27
CA GLU A 25 -5.60 8.01 -12.67
C GLU A 25 -5.45 8.72 -14.02
N ALA A 26 -6.33 8.40 -14.98
CA ALA A 26 -6.34 9.01 -16.30
C ALA A 26 -6.58 10.53 -16.28
N GLU A 27 -7.25 11.04 -15.25
CA GLU A 27 -7.58 12.45 -15.06
C GLU A 27 -6.56 13.20 -14.18
N LEU A 28 -5.58 12.49 -13.59
CA LEU A 28 -4.50 13.16 -12.85
C LEU A 28 -3.59 13.96 -13.77
N PRO A 29 -3.09 15.13 -13.33
CA PRO A 29 -2.07 15.87 -14.07
C PRO A 29 -0.87 14.99 -14.42
N LYS A 30 -0.38 15.09 -15.66
CA LYS A 30 0.83 14.39 -16.15
C LYS A 30 1.99 14.34 -15.13
N PRO A 31 2.38 15.42 -14.41
CA PRO A 31 3.46 15.34 -13.43
C PRO A 31 3.17 14.39 -12.26
N ILE A 32 1.92 14.29 -11.79
CA ILE A 32 1.55 13.40 -10.69
C ILE A 32 1.60 11.94 -11.15
N ARG A 33 1.02 11.63 -12.32
CA ARG A 33 1.10 10.28 -12.90
C ARG A 33 2.54 9.83 -13.10
N TYR A 34 3.39 10.74 -13.57
CA TYR A 34 4.81 10.46 -13.76
C TYR A 34 5.54 10.25 -12.43
N ALA A 35 5.20 11.00 -11.39
CA ALA A 35 5.74 10.77 -10.04
C ALA A 35 5.35 9.39 -9.48
N MET A 36 4.12 8.92 -9.76
CA MET A 36 3.63 7.60 -9.33
C MET A 36 4.25 6.42 -10.09
N ALA A 37 4.62 6.64 -11.35
CA ALA A 37 5.27 5.65 -12.21
C ALA A 37 6.81 5.67 -12.14
N ARG A 38 7.40 6.52 -11.29
CA ARG A 38 8.84 6.60 -11.13
C ARG A 38 9.35 5.54 -10.15
N PRO A 39 10.54 4.95 -10.41
CA PRO A 39 11.30 4.22 -9.41
C PRO A 39 11.40 4.96 -8.07
N SER A 40 11.08 4.27 -6.98
CA SER A 40 11.23 4.81 -5.62
C SER A 40 12.54 4.32 -4.98
N PRO A 41 13.38 5.21 -4.43
CA PRO A 41 14.55 4.81 -3.66
C PRO A 41 14.21 4.40 -2.22
N PHE A 42 12.95 4.56 -1.78
CA PHE A 42 12.51 4.35 -0.40
C PHE A 42 11.88 2.97 -0.17
N VAL A 43 12.25 1.97 -0.97
CA VAL A 43 11.72 0.61 -0.89
C VAL A 43 12.77 -0.39 -0.40
N ILE A 44 12.37 -1.22 0.55
CA ILE A 44 13.09 -2.44 0.94
C ILE A 44 12.68 -3.52 -0.05
N GLY A 45 13.65 -4.18 -0.68
CA GLY A 45 13.37 -5.07 -1.81
C GLY A 45 12.85 -4.28 -3.02
N ASN A 46 11.80 -4.79 -3.67
CA ASN A 46 11.18 -4.15 -4.83
C ASN A 46 9.87 -3.44 -4.50
N TYR A 47 9.23 -3.77 -3.38
CA TYR A 47 7.83 -3.43 -3.10
C TYR A 47 7.58 -2.84 -1.70
N CYS A 48 8.35 -3.22 -0.68
CA CYS A 48 8.07 -2.76 0.68
C CYS A 48 8.48 -1.30 0.89
N GLY A 49 7.58 -0.35 0.65
CA GLY A 49 7.77 1.08 0.89
C GLY A 49 6.84 1.97 0.06
N PRO A 50 7.04 3.28 0.05
CA PRO A 50 6.26 4.18 -0.80
C PRO A 50 6.66 4.01 -2.28
N GLY A 51 5.76 3.46 -3.10
CA GLY A 51 6.01 3.16 -4.51
C GLY A 51 6.73 1.83 -4.72
N THR A 52 7.32 1.62 -5.90
CA THR A 52 8.06 0.38 -6.23
C THR A 52 9.44 0.70 -6.78
N ARG A 53 10.36 -0.28 -6.74
CA ARG A 53 11.74 -0.11 -7.24
C ARG A 53 11.79 0.27 -8.72
N THR A 54 10.85 -0.23 -9.52
CA THR A 54 10.80 0.01 -10.97
C THR A 54 9.74 1.01 -11.38
N GLY A 55 8.86 1.43 -10.47
CA GLY A 55 7.70 2.27 -10.77
C GLY A 55 6.45 1.49 -11.21
N ASP A 56 6.57 0.17 -11.40
CA ASP A 56 5.48 -0.76 -11.72
C ASP A 56 5.54 -2.05 -10.87
N LEU A 57 4.73 -3.04 -11.22
CA LEU A 57 4.68 -4.36 -10.57
C LEU A 57 5.44 -5.48 -11.33
N SER A 58 6.33 -5.13 -12.26
CA SER A 58 6.98 -6.10 -13.14
C SER A 58 8.15 -6.84 -12.47
N ALA A 59 8.79 -6.23 -11.47
CA ALA A 59 9.96 -6.81 -10.83
C ALA A 59 9.63 -8.10 -10.07
N ARG A 60 10.54 -9.06 -10.08
CA ARG A 60 10.38 -10.27 -9.26
C ARG A 60 10.59 -9.93 -7.78
N PRO A 61 9.73 -10.35 -6.85
CA PRO A 61 9.98 -10.15 -5.43
C PRO A 61 11.34 -10.71 -5.02
N VAL A 62 12.08 -9.96 -4.19
CA VAL A 62 13.40 -10.35 -3.69
C VAL A 62 13.29 -11.51 -2.70
N ASP A 63 12.25 -11.49 -1.87
CA ASP A 63 11.97 -12.52 -0.87
C ASP A 63 10.47 -12.65 -0.55
N ARG A 64 10.14 -13.46 0.46
CA ARG A 64 8.75 -13.73 0.88
C ARG A 64 8.05 -12.48 1.42
N LEU A 65 8.75 -11.59 2.13
CA LEU A 65 8.16 -10.35 2.64
C LEU A 65 7.90 -9.38 1.49
N ASP A 66 8.86 -9.27 0.57
CA ASP A 66 8.71 -8.44 -0.63
C ASP A 66 7.55 -8.91 -1.52
N ALA A 67 7.28 -10.22 -1.57
CA ALA A 67 6.12 -10.76 -2.28
C ALA A 67 4.80 -10.35 -1.62
N VAL A 68 4.75 -10.34 -0.29
CA VAL A 68 3.60 -9.86 0.50
C VAL A 68 3.35 -8.37 0.24
N CYS A 69 4.41 -7.56 0.17
CA CYS A 69 4.31 -6.15 -0.20
C CYS A 69 3.80 -5.96 -1.64
N ARG A 70 4.25 -6.78 -2.61
CA ARG A 70 3.71 -6.75 -3.98
C ARG A 70 2.21 -7.01 -4.03
N THR A 71 1.74 -7.97 -3.24
CA THR A 71 0.30 -8.28 -3.15
C THR A 71 -0.49 -7.13 -2.55
N HIS A 72 0.07 -6.43 -1.55
CA HIS A 72 -0.54 -5.23 -0.97
C HIS A 72 -0.64 -4.08 -2.00
N ASP A 73 0.44 -3.79 -2.73
CA ASP A 73 0.42 -2.79 -3.80
C ASP A 73 -0.64 -3.11 -4.87
N ALA A 74 -0.74 -4.38 -5.27
CA ALA A 74 -1.77 -4.84 -6.21
C ALA A 74 -3.19 -4.67 -5.64
N CYS A 75 -3.40 -4.95 -4.35
CA CYS A 75 -4.67 -4.74 -3.66
C CYS A 75 -5.08 -3.26 -3.66
N TYR A 76 -4.12 -2.36 -3.44
CA TYR A 76 -4.32 -0.91 -3.51
C TYR A 76 -4.66 -0.44 -4.94
N ILE A 77 -3.98 -0.95 -5.97
CA ILE A 77 -4.29 -0.63 -7.38
C ILE A 77 -5.69 -1.11 -7.77
N ALA A 78 -6.08 -2.29 -7.31
CA ALA A 78 -7.41 -2.84 -7.54
C ALA A 78 -8.53 -2.07 -6.83
N ARG A 79 -8.19 -1.06 -6.01
CA ARG A 79 -9.13 -0.22 -5.26
C ARG A 79 -10.12 -1.04 -4.41
N HIS A 80 -9.63 -2.15 -3.83
CA HIS A 80 -10.37 -2.86 -2.80
C HIS A 80 -10.45 -2.01 -1.51
N ASN A 81 -11.11 -2.49 -0.47
CA ASN A 81 -11.11 -1.80 0.81
C ASN A 81 -9.67 -1.70 1.34
N HIS A 82 -9.11 -0.48 1.40
CA HIS A 82 -7.72 -0.25 1.79
C HIS A 82 -7.42 -0.75 3.21
N CYS A 83 -8.41 -0.71 4.12
CA CYS A 83 -8.22 -1.28 5.45
C CYS A 83 -8.11 -2.80 5.43
N ASP A 84 -8.79 -3.48 4.50
CA ASP A 84 -8.66 -4.93 4.35
C ASP A 84 -7.30 -5.27 3.72
N CYS A 85 -6.84 -4.46 2.75
CA CYS A 85 -5.49 -4.60 2.19
C CYS A 85 -4.42 -4.44 3.28
N ASP A 86 -4.48 -3.37 4.09
CA ASP A 86 -3.55 -3.12 5.19
C ASP A 86 -3.61 -4.23 6.25
N GLY A 87 -4.82 -4.68 6.60
CA GLY A 87 -5.04 -5.75 7.56
C GLY A 87 -4.43 -7.08 7.09
N ALA A 88 -4.62 -7.43 5.82
CA ALA A 88 -4.02 -8.63 5.22
C ALA A 88 -2.49 -8.53 5.19
N LEU A 89 -1.94 -7.37 4.82
CA LEU A 89 -0.50 -7.12 4.84
C LEU A 89 0.10 -7.34 6.24
N VAL A 90 -0.49 -6.73 7.26
CA VAL A 90 -0.02 -6.86 8.66
C VAL A 90 -0.13 -8.30 9.15
N ALA A 91 -1.21 -9.02 8.80
CA ALA A 91 -1.37 -10.42 9.17
C ALA A 91 -0.27 -11.30 8.54
N SER A 92 0.01 -11.13 7.25
CA SER A 92 1.09 -11.85 6.57
C SER A 92 2.46 -11.50 7.14
N ALA A 93 2.73 -10.22 7.44
CA ALA A 93 3.99 -9.80 8.06
C ALA A 93 4.18 -10.42 9.46
N ARG A 94 3.12 -10.54 10.27
CA ARG A 94 3.19 -11.22 11.59
C ARG A 94 3.55 -12.69 11.44
N ALA A 95 2.93 -13.40 10.48
CA ALA A 95 3.29 -14.78 10.19
C ALA A 95 4.77 -14.93 9.81
N ILE A 96 5.32 -13.98 9.04
CA ILE A 96 6.75 -13.98 8.68
C ILE A 96 7.64 -13.71 9.89
N ARG A 97 7.31 -12.72 10.72
CA ARG A 97 8.04 -12.37 11.93
C ARG A 97 8.11 -13.54 12.92
N ASP A 98 7.01 -14.30 13.04
CA ASP A 98 6.89 -15.38 14.02
C ASP A 98 7.47 -16.72 13.52
N ASP A 99 7.72 -16.84 12.21
CA ASP A 99 8.38 -17.98 11.59
C ASP A 99 9.89 -18.01 11.88
N LYS A 100 10.30 -18.90 12.79
CA LYS A 100 11.71 -19.05 13.19
C LYS A 100 12.63 -19.54 12.07
N THR A 101 12.07 -20.15 11.01
CA THR A 101 12.83 -20.64 9.86
C THR A 101 13.17 -19.52 8.87
N ALA A 102 12.41 -18.41 8.90
CA ALA A 102 12.69 -17.25 8.06
C ALA A 102 14.01 -16.57 8.47
N PRO A 103 14.79 -16.00 7.53
CA PRO A 103 16.01 -15.27 7.84
C PRO A 103 15.77 -14.13 8.84
N ARG A 104 16.69 -13.92 9.80
CA ARG A 104 16.56 -12.87 10.82
C ARG A 104 16.32 -11.48 10.21
N LYS A 105 17.02 -11.14 9.13
CA LYS A 105 16.84 -9.87 8.40
C LYS A 105 15.39 -9.67 7.97
N MET A 106 14.78 -10.68 7.34
CA MET A 106 13.40 -10.65 6.87
C MET A 106 12.40 -10.50 8.03
N ARG A 107 12.66 -11.16 9.17
CA ARG A 107 11.80 -11.01 10.36
C ARG A 107 11.88 -9.61 10.96
N ASN A 108 13.06 -9.00 10.98
CA ASN A 108 13.24 -7.61 11.45
C ASN A 108 12.56 -6.61 10.50
N GLU A 109 12.64 -6.83 9.18
CA GLU A 109 11.93 -6.02 8.18
C GLU A 109 10.41 -6.16 8.32
N ALA A 110 9.91 -7.37 8.58
CA ALA A 110 8.50 -7.61 8.86
C ALA A 110 8.04 -6.90 10.16
N GLU A 111 8.89 -6.87 11.20
CA GLU A 111 8.61 -6.13 12.43
C GLU A 111 8.55 -4.61 12.20
N LEU A 112 9.48 -4.05 11.41
CA LEU A 112 9.45 -2.65 11.01
C LEU A 112 8.18 -2.31 10.23
N LEU A 113 7.77 -3.19 9.31
CA LEU A 113 6.52 -3.05 8.57
C LEU A 113 5.33 -3.02 9.52
N ILE A 114 5.21 -3.98 10.44
CA ILE A 114 4.13 -4.01 11.44
C ILE A 114 4.08 -2.70 12.25
N ALA A 115 5.24 -2.19 12.67
CA ALA A 115 5.33 -0.94 13.42
C ALA A 115 4.86 0.27 12.59
N THR A 116 5.17 0.29 11.29
CA THR A 116 4.74 1.35 10.36
C THR A 116 3.22 1.41 10.24
N PHE A 117 2.56 0.25 10.24
CA PHE A 117 1.10 0.12 10.18
C PHE A 117 0.41 0.14 11.55
N ALA A 118 1.14 0.46 12.63
CA ALA A 118 0.54 0.61 13.97
C ALA A 118 -0.45 1.79 14.03
N ILE A 119 -0.22 2.82 13.20
CA ILE A 119 -1.19 3.87 12.94
C ILE A 119 -2.00 3.43 11.71
N PRO A 120 -3.31 3.18 11.84
CA PRO A 120 -4.11 2.71 10.72
C PRO A 120 -4.31 3.84 9.71
N ILE A 121 -3.39 3.97 8.75
CA ILE A 121 -3.41 4.99 7.69
C ILE A 121 -4.75 4.93 6.95
N CYS A 122 -5.28 3.74 6.68
CA CYS A 122 -6.60 3.57 6.07
C CYS A 122 -7.75 4.18 6.88
N LYS A 123 -7.65 4.34 8.21
CA LYS A 123 -8.71 4.99 9.01
C LYS A 123 -8.60 6.52 9.00
N VAL A 124 -7.40 7.04 8.77
CA VAL A 124 -7.15 8.48 8.61
C VAL A 124 -7.39 8.92 7.17
N PHE A 125 -6.98 8.09 6.21
CA PHE A 125 -7.08 8.27 4.76
C PHE A 125 -7.75 7.03 4.14
N PRO A 126 -9.09 6.94 4.15
CA PRO A 126 -9.85 5.77 3.69
C PRO A 126 -9.60 5.36 2.23
N GLN A 127 -9.07 6.28 1.43
CA GLN A 127 -8.76 6.06 0.02
C GLN A 127 -7.25 6.08 -0.26
N GLY A 128 -6.44 5.92 0.78
CA GLY A 128 -4.98 5.89 0.70
C GLY A 128 -4.37 7.28 0.82
N PHE A 129 -3.11 7.30 1.25
CA PHE A 129 -2.31 8.52 1.40
C PHE A 129 -1.68 8.98 0.07
N MET A 130 -1.41 8.03 -0.83
CA MET A 130 -0.81 8.29 -2.15
C MET A 130 -1.89 8.39 -3.24
N PRO A 131 -1.60 9.09 -4.35
CA PRO A 131 -2.50 9.09 -5.51
C PRO A 131 -2.74 7.66 -6.04
N PRO A 132 -3.81 7.45 -6.86
CA PRO A 132 -4.00 6.19 -7.57
C PRO A 132 -2.75 5.77 -8.35
N ARG A 133 -2.63 4.47 -8.60
CA ARG A 133 -1.70 3.92 -9.57
C ARG A 133 -2.47 3.31 -10.73
N ASP A 134 -1.82 3.20 -11.88
CA ASP A 134 -2.44 2.72 -13.13
C ASP A 134 -2.95 1.26 -13.00
N PRO A 135 -4.27 1.00 -13.16
CA PRO A 135 -4.83 -0.34 -13.15
C PRO A 135 -4.22 -1.30 -14.18
N ALA A 136 -3.64 -0.79 -15.28
CA ALA A 136 -2.97 -1.62 -16.28
C ALA A 136 -1.80 -2.44 -15.70
N GLN A 137 -1.21 -1.99 -14.59
CA GLN A 137 -0.15 -2.72 -13.90
C GLN A 137 -0.60 -4.10 -13.40
N LEU A 138 -1.90 -4.29 -13.11
CA LEU A 138 -2.46 -5.59 -12.71
C LEU A 138 -2.49 -6.59 -13.87
N SER A 139 -2.72 -6.11 -15.09
CA SER A 139 -2.71 -6.95 -16.30
C SER A 139 -1.29 -7.43 -16.60
N THR A 140 -0.30 -6.54 -16.49
CA THR A 140 1.12 -6.87 -16.64
C THR A 140 1.58 -7.89 -15.59
N LEU A 141 1.10 -7.76 -14.35
CA LEU A 141 1.37 -8.72 -13.28
C LEU A 141 0.90 -10.13 -13.62
N LYS A 142 -0.32 -10.26 -14.16
CA LYS A 142 -0.92 -11.54 -14.55
C LYS A 142 -0.19 -12.17 -15.72
N ALA A 143 0.23 -11.37 -16.70
CA ALA A 143 1.01 -11.84 -17.84
C ALA A 143 2.40 -12.36 -17.43
N GLY A 144 3.08 -11.67 -16.50
CA GLY A 144 4.40 -12.08 -16.01
C GLY A 144 4.40 -13.24 -15.00
N ALA A 145 3.23 -13.67 -14.51
CA ALA A 145 3.08 -14.84 -13.64
C ALA A 145 2.83 -16.15 -14.41
N ALA A 146 2.56 -16.06 -15.72
CA ALA A 146 2.21 -17.18 -16.59
C ALA A 146 3.39 -17.68 -17.47
N GLY A 147 4.58 -17.10 -17.32
CA GLY A 147 5.82 -17.51 -18.00
C GLY A 147 6.89 -17.90 -17.01
#